data_AF-A0A4Y2GQW3-F1
#
_entry.id   AF-A0A4Y2GQW3-F1
#
_cell.length_a   1.000
_cell.length_b   1.000
_cell.length_c   1.000
_cell.angle_alpha   90.00
_cell.angle_beta   90.00
_cell.angle_gamma   90.00
#
_symmetry.space_group_name_H-M   'P 1'
#
loop_
_entity.id
_entity.type
_entity.pdbx_description
1 polymer ?
#
loop_
_entity_poly.entity_id
_entity_poly.type
_entity_poly.pdbx_seq_one_letter_code
_entity_poly.pdbx_strand_id
1 'polypeptide(L)' 'MEQVREQQERLARLHFELNTQQEIYGPQSDDGRRVGRENLGKLIENLQQLSRSIEQLQISSPSLQTDV' A
#
# COMPACT_ATOMS: atom_id res chain seq x y z
N MET A 1 9.29 -3.39 13.78
CA MET A 1 8.07 -2.57 13.94
C MET A 1 8.19 -1.22 13.23
N GLU A 2 9.27 -0.45 13.40
CA GLU A 2 9.45 0.89 12.79
C GLU A 2 9.41 0.88 11.25
N GLN A 3 10.06 -0.09 10.61
CA GLN A 3 10.05 -0.27 9.15
C GLN A 3 8.64 -0.49 8.55
N VAL A 4 7.74 -1.15 9.28
CA VAL A 4 6.34 -1.35 8.84
C VAL A 4 5.54 -0.07 8.98
N ARG A 5 5.77 0.69 10.06
CA ARG A 5 5.15 2.00 10.27
C ARG A 5 5.52 2.98 9.16
N GLU A 6 6.78 3.04 8.77
CA GLU A 6 7.23 3.87 7.65
C GLU A 6 6.61 3.44 6.32
N GLN A 7 6.49 2.12 6.08
CA GLN A 7 5.84 1.62 4.85
C GLN A 7 4.36 2.01 4.80
N GLN A 8 3.65 1.94 5.93
CA GLN A 8 2.28 2.41 6.03
C GLN A 8 2.17 3.91 5.77
N GLU A 9 3.07 4.72 6.32
CA GLU A 9 3.07 6.17 6.09
C GLU A 9 3.36 6.52 4.62
N ARG A 10 4.35 5.85 4.01
CA ARG A 10 4.64 6.00 2.57
C ARG A 10 3.43 5.61 1.71
N LEU A 11 2.75 4.52 2.04
CA LEU A 11 1.54 4.08 1.34
C LEU A 11 0.40 5.10 1.46
N ALA A 12 0.20 5.68 2.65
CA ALA A 12 -0.81 6.72 2.86
C ALA A 12 -0.51 7.98 2.01
N ARG A 13 0.76 8.44 2.02
CA ARG A 13 1.20 9.58 1.19
C ARG A 13 0.98 9.30 -0.30
N LEU A 14 1.34 8.11 -0.76
CA LEU A 14 1.13 7.69 -2.14
C LEU A 14 -0.36 7.68 -2.50
N HIS A 15 -1.24 7.18 -1.63
CA HIS A 15 -2.68 7.20 -1.89
C HIS A 15 -3.21 8.62 -2.13
N PHE A 16 -2.81 9.59 -1.30
CA PHE A 16 -3.23 10.99 -1.49
C PHE A 16 -2.70 11.59 -2.81
N GLU A 17 -1.45 11.32 -3.15
CA GLU A 17 -0.85 11.76 -4.41
C GLU A 17 -1.58 11.18 -5.62
N LEU A 18 -1.84 9.87 -5.62
CA LEU A 18 -2.53 9.19 -6.71
C LEU A 18 -3.99 9.65 -6.84
N ASN A 19 -4.67 9.92 -5.71
CA ASN A 19 -6.01 10.50 -5.73
C ASN A 19 -6.00 11.90 -6.38
N THR A 20 -4.99 12.72 -6.04
CA THR A 20 -4.82 14.05 -6.65
C THR A 20 -4.60 13.94 -8.16
N GLN A 21 -3.75 12.99 -8.61
CA GLN A 21 -3.54 12.72 -10.03
C GLN A 21 -4.81 12.25 -10.73
N GLN A 22 -5.64 11.45 -10.04
CA GLN A 22 -6.91 10.96 -10.58
C GLN A 22 -7.98 12.07 -10.65
N GLU A 23 -7.97 13.06 -9.76
CA GLU A 23 -8.89 14.20 -9.82
C GLU A 23 -8.63 15.11 -11.04
N ILE A 24 -7.40 15.11 -11.58
CA ILE A 24 -7.04 15.87 -12.80
C ILE A 24 -7.74 15.29 -14.03
N TYR A 25 -7.82 13.96 -14.12
CA TYR A 25 -8.45 13.26 -15.24
C TYR A 25 -9.84 12.80 -14.82
N GLY A 26 -10.88 13.51 -15.24
CA GLY A 26 -12.26 13.19 -14.85
C GLY A 26 -12.54 11.67 -14.92
N PRO A 27 -13.18 11.07 -13.90
CA PRO A 27 -13.15 9.62 -13.67
C PRO A 27 -13.75 8.76 -14.79
N GLN A 28 -14.53 9.37 -15.69
CA GLN A 28 -15.14 8.71 -16.85
C GLN A 28 -14.42 8.98 -18.17
N SER A 29 -13.31 9.73 -18.17
CA SER A 29 -12.44 9.86 -19.34
C SER A 29 -11.63 8.58 -19.55
N ASP A 30 -11.26 8.29 -20.80
CA ASP A 30 -10.35 7.17 -21.12
C ASP A 30 -9.00 7.32 -20.41
N ASP A 31 -8.50 8.56 -20.32
CA ASP A 31 -7.27 8.88 -19.60
C ASP A 31 -7.43 8.65 -18.08
N GLY A 32 -8.55 9.06 -17.48
CA GLY A 32 -8.85 8.83 -16.06
C GLY A 32 -8.97 7.35 -15.73
N ARG A 33 -9.57 6.53 -16.61
CA ARG A 33 -9.59 5.07 -16.47
C ARG A 33 -8.20 4.45 -16.56
N ARG A 34 -7.37 4.91 -17.50
CA ARG A 34 -5.99 4.44 -17.67
C ARG A 34 -5.15 4.76 -16.44
N VAL A 35 -5.15 6.03 -16.03
CA VAL A 35 -4.44 6.52 -14.84
C VAL A 35 -4.93 5.81 -13.58
N GLY A 36 -6.25 5.64 -13.41
CA GLY A 36 -6.82 4.91 -12.27
C GLY A 36 -6.34 3.46 -12.20
N ARG A 37 -6.21 2.77 -13.35
CA ARG A 37 -5.66 1.41 -13.41
C ARG A 37 -4.18 1.36 -13.03
N GLU A 38 -3.38 2.31 -13.51
CA GLU A 38 -1.96 2.43 -13.16
C GLU A 38 -1.78 2.73 -11.66
N ASN A 39 -2.58 3.63 -11.12
CA ASN A 39 -2.59 4.01 -9.70
C ASN A 39 -2.95 2.82 -8.81
N LEU A 40 -4.00 2.05 -9.18
CA LEU A 40 -4.37 0.83 -8.48
C LEU A 40 -3.22 -0.20 -8.48
N GLY A 41 -2.52 -0.36 -9.61
CA GLY A 41 -1.36 -1.23 -9.72
C GLY A 41 -0.26 -0.89 -8.70
N LYS A 42 0.09 0.41 -8.60
CA LYS A 42 1.08 0.90 -7.62
C LYS A 42 0.65 0.65 -6.18
N LEU A 43 -0.62 0.88 -5.86
CA LEU A 43 -1.16 0.64 -4.51
C LEU A 43 -1.10 -0.85 -4.15
N ILE A 44 -1.48 -1.74 -5.07
CA ILE A 44 -1.45 -3.20 -4.85
C ILE A 44 -0.02 -3.68 -4.61
N GLU A 45 0.95 -3.23 -5.41
CA GLU A 45 2.35 -3.62 -5.24
C GLU A 45 2.90 -3.20 -3.86
N ASN A 46 2.62 -1.96 -3.43
CA ASN A 46 3.05 -1.46 -2.13
C ASN A 46 2.33 -2.20 -0.97
N LEU A 47 1.05 -2.53 -1.12
CA LEU A 47 0.30 -3.35 -0.16
C LEU A 47 0.89 -4.75 -0.04
N GLN A 48 1.28 -5.38 -1.15
CA GLN A 48 1.95 -6.69 -1.12
C GLN A 48 3.32 -6.63 -0.43
N GLN A 49 4.10 -5.57 -0.65
CA GLN A 49 5.37 -5.37 0.04
C GLN A 49 5.18 -5.17 1.55
N LEU A 50 4.15 -4.41 1.94
CA LEU A 50 3.78 -4.22 3.34
C LEU A 50 3.34 -5.54 3.99
N SER A 51 2.52 -6.36 3.30
CA SER A 51 2.11 -7.69 3.78
C SER A 51 3.32 -8.58 4.05
N ARG A 52 4.24 -8.67 3.08
CA ARG A 52 5.49 -9.45 3.23
C ARG A 52 6.34 -8.96 4.40
N SER A 53 6.41 -7.65 4.62
CA SER A 53 7.16 -7.08 5.74
C SER A 53 6.52 -7.41 7.09
N ILE A 54 5.18 -7.47 7.17
CA ILE A 54 4.45 -7.87 8.38
C ILE A 54 4.66 -9.37 8.65
N GLU A 55 4.53 -10.21 7.63
CA GLU A 55 4.80 -11.65 7.72
C GLU A 55 6.23 -11.93 8.21
N GLN A 56 7.23 -11.23 7.67
CA GLN A 56 8.62 -11.35 8.11
C GLN A 56 8.82 -10.92 9.56
N LEU A 57 8.16 -9.85 10.01
CA LEU A 57 8.21 -9.44 11.42
C LEU A 57 7.59 -10.48 12.36
N GLN A 58 6.51 -11.15 11.93
CA GLN A 58 5.87 -12.22 12.68
C GLN A 58 6.77 -13.45 12.79
N ILE A 59 7.44 -13.85 11.70
CA ILE A 59 8.39 -14.97 11.68
C ILE A 59 9.63 -14.65 12.53
N SER A 60 10.11 -13.40 12.49
CA SER A 60 11.29 -12.95 13.24
C SER A 60 11.01 -12.70 14.73
N SER A 61 9.75 -12.74 15.15
CA SER A 61 9.33 -12.64 16.56
C SER A 61 8.79 -13.99 17.04
N PRO A 62 9.65 -14.98 17.38
CA PRO A 62 9.19 -16.30 17.83
C PRO A 62 8.60 -16.32 19.24
N SER A 63 8.29 -15.16 19.85
CA SER A 63 7.79 -15.08 21.22
C SER A 63 6.37 -14.53 21.27
N LEU A 64 5.40 -15.36 20.89
CA LEU A 64 4.03 -15.39 21.40
C LEU A 64 3.41 -16.74 21.02
N GLN A 65 4.11 -17.82 21.37
CA GLN A 65 3.47 -19.10 21.60
C GLN A 65 2.58 -18.88 22.83
N THR A 66 1.31 -18.56 22.58
CA THR A 66 0.30 -18.55 23.62
C THR A 66 -0.02 -20.01 23.88
N ASP A 67 0.52 -20.54 24.97
CA ASP A 67 0.01 -21.74 25.62
C ASP A 67 -1.47 -21.48 25.95
N VAL A 68 -2.36 -22.12 25.20
CA VAL A 68 -3.77 -22.37 25.56
C VAL A 68 -4.10 -23.80 25.19
#